data_AF-A0AAN7T0L7-F1
#
_entry.id   AF-A0AAN7T0L7-F1
#
_cell.length_a   1.000
_cell.length_b   1.000
_cell.length_c   1.000
_cell.angle_alpha   90.00
_cell.angle_beta   90.00
_cell.angle_gamma   90.00
#
_symmetry.space_group_name_H-M   'P 1'
#
loop_
_entity.id
_entity.type
_entity.pdbx_description
1 polymer ?
#
loop_
_entity_poly.entity_id
_entity_poly.type
_entity_poly.pdbx_seq_one_letter_code
_entity_poly.pdbx_strand_id
1 'polypeptide(L)'
;MSTTIAKQPAKVVMPSVLPKNREEKPWYMYITLDLVLGILSRSIFHPAIVLIFWLCLAAVPPHHHRHPLGNPTLYYASFLLFVRFLLLMNHRIAYGSPRKVDWNKEVVVITGGGTGLGRTITELLLIKHRGVKVAVIDVKDPDESQRAWMKSDSEFQGRFSWQCIDVRNNAAMKIVAGRIKEELGTPTILINNAAMAVNGLALVASGYDAALSSQQAERTILTNTVGTFNALSAMLGDLTRAAENGNGATVVIISSLLAHLSPARLSDYAASKAALSSIHRTLTAEVAANPDKQIQDKVKTVLVEPGQIHTQLFADITKVPWYANFFGPILEVHEVAKAIVMQLETGDSGVIRMPFYSKCMPIYDVMPASIQKFMRWFSGIDSAIVTAKRQSRIT
;
A
#
# COMPACT_ATOMS: atom_id res chain seq x y z
N MET A 1 -8.75 -60.53 -13.50
CA MET A 1 -9.25 -59.25 -12.96
C MET A 1 -8.18 -58.70 -12.03
N SER A 2 -7.34 -57.78 -12.50
CA SER A 2 -6.34 -57.12 -11.66
C SER A 2 -6.57 -55.62 -11.77
N THR A 3 -7.19 -55.06 -10.74
CA THR A 3 -7.60 -53.66 -10.63
C THR A 3 -6.38 -52.80 -10.31
N THR A 4 -5.94 -52.02 -11.30
CA THR A 4 -4.91 -51.00 -11.16
C THR A 4 -5.48 -49.83 -10.36
N ILE A 5 -5.03 -49.68 -9.10
CA ILE A 5 -5.40 -48.56 -8.24
C ILE A 5 -4.73 -47.29 -8.77
N ALA A 6 -5.54 -46.33 -9.22
CA ALA A 6 -5.08 -45.01 -9.63
C ALA A 6 -4.51 -44.24 -8.42
N LYS A 7 -3.21 -43.90 -8.47
CA LYS A 7 -2.58 -42.99 -7.51
C LYS A 7 -3.19 -41.60 -7.63
N GLN A 8 -3.77 -41.09 -6.55
CA GLN A 8 -4.15 -39.68 -6.40
C GLN A 8 -2.91 -38.77 -6.59
N PRO A 9 -3.02 -37.64 -7.30
CA PRO A 9 -1.92 -36.68 -7.38
C PRO A 9 -1.65 -36.09 -5.99
N ALA A 10 -0.38 -36.09 -5.60
CA ALA A 10 0.06 -35.54 -4.33
C ALA A 10 -0.38 -34.08 -4.20
N LYS A 11 -1.17 -33.78 -3.17
CA LYS A 11 -1.44 -32.40 -2.74
C LYS A 11 -0.08 -31.76 -2.43
N VAL A 12 0.34 -30.82 -3.27
CA VAL A 12 1.46 -29.93 -2.95
C VAL A 12 0.97 -29.02 -1.82
N VAL A 13 1.25 -29.44 -0.58
CA VAL A 13 1.05 -28.59 0.59
C VAL A 13 2.15 -27.53 0.53
N MET A 14 1.79 -26.33 0.12
CA MET A 14 2.69 -25.19 0.20
C MET A 14 3.16 -25.02 1.66
N PRO A 15 4.46 -24.84 1.91
CA PRO A 15 4.93 -24.53 3.26
C PRO A 15 4.25 -23.24 3.74
N SER A 16 3.72 -23.26 4.96
CA SER A 16 3.08 -22.10 5.58
C SER A 16 4.03 -20.89 5.52
N VAL A 17 3.57 -19.81 4.89
CA VAL A 17 4.30 -18.53 4.70
C VAL A 17 4.49 -17.76 6.01
N LEU A 18 4.04 -18.31 7.14
CA LEU A 18 4.28 -17.73 8.46
C LEU A 18 5.72 -18.05 8.89
N PRO A 19 6.55 -17.06 9.24
CA PRO A 19 7.89 -17.32 9.73
C PRO A 19 7.82 -18.26 10.93
N LYS A 20 8.59 -19.36 10.86
CA LYS A 20 8.57 -20.50 11.81
C LYS A 20 8.94 -20.13 13.25
N ASN A 21 9.42 -18.91 13.50
CA ASN A 21 9.71 -18.34 14.82
C ASN A 21 9.20 -16.88 14.83
N ARG A 22 7.91 -16.66 15.09
CA ARG A 22 7.49 -15.39 15.69
C ARG A 22 7.66 -15.54 17.19
N GLU A 23 8.58 -14.80 17.78
CA GLU A 23 8.48 -14.55 19.22
C GLU A 23 7.08 -13.99 19.48
N GLU A 24 6.28 -14.70 20.28
CA GLU A 24 4.93 -14.26 20.60
C GLU A 24 5.03 -12.94 21.37
N LYS A 25 4.60 -11.85 20.71
CA LYS A 25 4.56 -10.54 21.34
C LYS A 25 3.59 -10.59 22.55
N PRO A 26 3.90 -9.90 23.66
CA PRO A 26 2.98 -9.76 24.77
C PRO A 26 1.60 -9.25 24.32
N TRP A 27 0.52 -9.72 24.94
CA TRP A 27 -0.86 -9.41 24.53
C TRP A 27 -1.15 -7.90 24.39
N TYR A 28 -0.56 -7.08 25.26
CA TYR A 28 -0.77 -5.63 25.26
C TYR A 28 -0.19 -4.93 24.03
N MET A 29 0.80 -5.53 23.34
CA MET A 29 1.37 -4.97 22.10
C MET A 29 0.40 -5.05 20.92
N TYR A 30 -0.66 -5.86 21.00
CA TYR A 30 -1.72 -5.91 20.01
C TYR A 30 -2.79 -4.82 20.25
N ILE A 31 -2.82 -4.19 21.42
CA ILE A 31 -3.71 -3.06 21.69
C ILE A 31 -3.07 -1.81 21.12
N THR A 32 -3.61 -1.36 19.99
CA THR A 32 -3.14 -0.19 19.25
C THR A 32 -4.25 0.85 19.16
N LEU A 33 -3.87 2.11 18.91
CA LEU A 33 -4.83 3.18 18.64
C LEU A 33 -5.73 2.80 17.45
N ASP A 34 -5.17 2.13 16.45
CA ASP A 34 -5.91 1.57 15.32
C ASP A 34 -6.98 0.56 15.71
N LEU A 35 -6.64 -0.36 16.61
CA LEU A 35 -7.59 -1.35 17.10
C LEU A 35 -8.73 -0.66 17.85
N VAL A 36 -8.40 0.27 18.76
CA VAL A 36 -9.38 1.02 19.54
C VAL A 36 -10.30 1.83 18.62
N LEU A 37 -9.75 2.62 17.71
CA LEU A 37 -10.53 3.41 16.75
C LEU A 37 -11.30 2.53 15.75
N GLY A 38 -10.73 1.39 15.37
CA GLY A 38 -11.38 0.37 14.56
C GLY A 38 -12.61 -0.23 15.24
N ILE A 39 -12.53 -0.49 16.55
CA ILE A 39 -13.66 -0.95 17.37
C ILE A 39 -14.70 0.17 17.51
N LEU A 40 -14.29 1.40 17.85
CA LEU A 40 -15.19 2.54 18.03
C LEU A 40 -15.94 2.89 16.73
N SER A 41 -15.24 2.91 15.60
CA SER A 41 -15.82 3.17 14.27
C SER A 41 -16.85 2.13 13.82
N ARG A 42 -16.71 0.88 14.29
CA ARG A 42 -17.66 -0.22 14.02
C ARG A 42 -18.68 -0.45 15.14
N SER A 43 -18.70 0.40 16.18
CA SER A 43 -19.63 0.30 17.30
C SER A 43 -20.39 1.61 17.48
N ILE A 44 -20.01 2.45 18.45
CA ILE A 44 -20.74 3.67 18.83
C ILE A 44 -20.70 4.77 17.77
N PHE A 45 -19.72 4.76 16.85
CA PHE A 45 -19.66 5.71 15.74
C PHE A 45 -20.29 5.16 14.45
N HIS A 46 -20.84 3.94 14.47
CA HIS A 46 -21.51 3.38 13.31
C HIS A 46 -23.00 3.78 13.30
N PRO A 47 -23.49 4.49 12.26
CA PRO A 47 -24.84 5.03 12.27
C PRO A 47 -25.93 3.96 12.43
N ALA A 48 -25.74 2.78 11.84
CA ALA A 48 -26.72 1.68 11.96
C ALA A 48 -26.80 1.12 13.40
N ILE A 49 -25.69 1.10 14.14
CA ILE A 49 -25.68 0.59 15.52
C ILE A 49 -26.35 1.60 16.44
N VAL A 50 -26.04 2.89 16.28
CA VAL A 50 -26.71 3.97 17.00
C VAL A 50 -28.21 3.97 16.72
N LEU A 51 -28.62 3.70 15.47
CA LEU A 51 -30.03 3.57 15.12
C LEU A 51 -30.70 2.36 15.80
N ILE A 52 -30.00 1.22 15.95
CA ILE A 52 -30.52 0.07 16.72
C ILE A 52 -30.76 0.47 18.18
N PHE A 53 -29.83 1.18 18.82
CA PHE A 53 -30.03 1.69 20.19
C PHE A 53 -31.26 2.60 20.29
N TRP A 54 -31.43 3.48 19.31
CA TRP A 54 -32.61 4.33 19.23
C TRP A 54 -33.91 3.54 19.08
N LEU A 55 -33.93 2.51 18.21
CA LEU A 55 -35.09 1.63 18.02
C LEU A 55 -35.41 0.82 19.30
N CYS A 56 -34.39 0.35 20.02
CA CYS A 56 -34.58 -0.31 21.31
C CYS A 56 -35.20 0.63 22.35
N LEU A 57 -34.75 1.89 22.42
CA LEU A 57 -35.35 2.92 23.28
C LEU A 57 -36.77 3.30 22.82
N ALA A 58 -37.08 3.18 21.52
CA ALA A 58 -38.42 3.39 20.98
C ALA A 58 -39.40 2.28 21.35
N ALA A 59 -38.91 1.06 21.56
CA ALA A 59 -39.73 -0.09 21.89
C ALA A 59 -40.20 -0.12 23.37
N VAL A 60 -39.66 0.73 24.26
CA VAL A 60 -40.02 0.77 25.69
C VAL A 60 -41.12 1.82 25.96
N PRO A 61 -42.34 1.42 26.39
CA PRO A 61 -43.36 2.35 26.87
C PRO A 61 -42.99 2.96 28.23
N PRO A 62 -43.45 4.18 28.60
CA PRO A 62 -44.35 5.07 27.87
C PRO A 62 -43.59 6.24 27.22
N HIS A 63 -43.68 6.32 25.89
CA HIS A 63 -43.30 7.45 25.04
C HIS A 63 -41.79 7.73 24.91
N HIS A 64 -41.28 7.31 23.77
CA HIS A 64 -39.97 7.54 23.21
C HIS A 64 -39.38 8.97 23.32
N HIS A 65 -40.21 10.02 23.31
CA HIS A 65 -39.76 11.41 23.48
C HIS A 65 -39.48 11.82 24.95
N ARG A 66 -39.88 10.99 25.92
CA ARG A 66 -39.67 11.28 27.35
C ARG A 66 -38.39 10.67 27.91
N HIS A 67 -37.80 9.69 27.22
CA HIS A 67 -36.50 9.18 27.63
C HIS A 67 -35.43 10.24 27.31
N PRO A 68 -34.60 10.66 28.28
CA PRO A 68 -33.63 11.75 28.08
C PRO A 68 -32.63 11.48 26.95
N LEU A 69 -32.43 10.21 26.59
CA LEU A 69 -31.53 9.78 25.51
C LEU A 69 -32.19 9.56 24.14
N GLY A 70 -33.53 9.53 24.05
CA GLY A 70 -34.23 9.18 22.79
C GLY A 70 -33.91 10.15 21.63
N ASN A 71 -34.24 11.43 21.80
CA ASN A 71 -33.99 12.44 20.77
C ASN A 71 -32.48 12.66 20.50
N PRO A 72 -31.59 12.74 21.51
CA PRO A 72 -30.14 12.84 21.28
C PRO A 72 -29.56 11.70 20.44
N THR A 73 -29.97 10.45 20.68
CA THR A 73 -29.46 9.31 19.90
C THR A 73 -29.90 9.40 18.43
N LEU A 74 -31.13 9.88 18.15
CA LEU A 74 -31.59 10.11 16.78
C LEU A 74 -30.80 11.22 16.08
N TYR A 75 -30.62 12.36 16.75
CA TYR A 75 -29.81 13.46 16.21
C TYR A 75 -28.38 13.03 15.95
N TYR A 76 -27.80 12.23 16.84
CA TYR A 76 -26.46 11.70 16.67
C TYR A 76 -26.35 10.72 15.49
N ALA A 77 -27.30 9.77 15.36
CA ALA A 77 -27.35 8.87 14.20
C ALA A 77 -27.51 9.64 12.88
N SER A 78 -28.38 10.66 12.88
CA SER A 78 -28.64 11.51 11.72
C SER A 78 -27.39 12.32 11.35
N PHE A 79 -26.68 12.87 12.34
CA PHE A 79 -25.41 13.55 12.15
C PHE A 79 -24.34 12.62 11.58
N LEU A 80 -24.19 11.40 12.11
CA LEU A 80 -23.23 10.41 11.58
C LEU A 80 -23.56 10.01 10.14
N LEU A 81 -24.83 9.81 9.80
CA LEU A 81 -25.27 9.56 8.42
C LEU A 81 -24.96 10.75 7.51
N PHE A 82 -25.23 11.96 7.97
CA PHE A 82 -24.93 13.19 7.24
C PHE A 82 -23.43 13.35 6.98
N VAL A 83 -22.58 13.15 8.00
CA VAL A 83 -21.12 13.17 7.85
C VAL A 83 -20.66 12.10 6.87
N ARG A 84 -21.18 10.87 6.96
CA ARG A 84 -20.84 9.78 6.04
C ARG A 84 -21.26 10.11 4.61
N PHE A 85 -22.43 10.72 4.43
CA PHE A 85 -22.90 11.20 3.13
C PHE A 85 -21.97 12.28 2.57
N LEU A 86 -21.58 13.28 3.37
CA LEU A 86 -20.62 14.31 2.96
C LEU A 86 -19.27 13.70 2.57
N LEU A 87 -18.76 12.73 3.32
CA LEU A 87 -17.50 12.04 2.98
C LEU A 87 -17.61 11.24 1.68
N LEU A 88 -18.74 10.57 1.44
CA LEU A 88 -19.00 9.87 0.19
C LEU A 88 -19.11 10.83 -1.00
N MET A 89 -19.84 11.95 -0.84
CA MET A 89 -19.93 13.00 -1.86
C MET A 89 -18.56 13.59 -2.16
N ASN A 90 -17.79 13.97 -1.13
CA ASN A 90 -16.45 14.48 -1.30
C ASN A 90 -15.55 13.48 -2.05
N HIS A 91 -15.61 12.20 -1.70
CA HIS A 91 -14.86 11.16 -2.41
C HIS A 91 -15.27 11.05 -3.88
N ARG A 92 -16.58 11.09 -4.19
CA ARG A 92 -17.07 11.03 -5.58
C ARG A 92 -16.73 12.28 -6.39
N ILE A 93 -16.74 13.45 -5.77
CA ILE A 93 -16.30 14.70 -6.41
C ILE A 93 -14.79 14.65 -6.67
N ALA A 94 -14.00 14.12 -5.73
CA ALA A 94 -12.55 14.08 -5.84
C ALA A 94 -12.02 13.01 -6.81
N TYR A 95 -12.67 11.84 -6.86
CA TYR A 95 -12.14 10.65 -7.55
C TYR A 95 -13.06 10.08 -8.64
N GLY A 96 -14.25 10.66 -8.79
CA GLY A 96 -15.24 10.22 -9.77
C GLY A 96 -15.88 8.88 -9.45
N SER A 97 -16.44 8.27 -10.50
CA SER A 97 -17.05 6.94 -10.43
C SER A 97 -15.98 5.84 -10.48
N PRO A 98 -16.19 4.70 -9.79
CA PRO A 98 -15.28 3.58 -9.90
C PRO A 98 -15.34 2.96 -11.31
N ARG A 99 -14.22 2.40 -11.77
CA ARG A 99 -14.18 1.59 -12.99
C ARG A 99 -14.70 0.18 -12.71
N LYS A 100 -15.23 -0.49 -13.73
CA LYS A 100 -15.52 -1.93 -13.65
C LYS A 100 -14.20 -2.70 -13.75
N VAL A 101 -14.01 -3.69 -12.87
CA VAL A 101 -12.83 -4.56 -12.84
C VAL A 101 -13.27 -5.98 -13.17
N ASP A 102 -12.74 -6.52 -14.27
CA ASP A 102 -12.96 -7.90 -14.70
C ASP A 102 -11.62 -8.61 -14.70
N TRP A 103 -11.31 -9.33 -13.62
CA TRP A 103 -10.01 -9.94 -13.38
C TRP A 103 -9.53 -10.89 -14.49
N ASN A 104 -10.42 -11.43 -15.33
CA ASN A 104 -10.03 -12.26 -16.48
C ASN A 104 -9.40 -11.46 -17.62
N LYS A 105 -9.58 -10.13 -17.62
CA LYS A 105 -9.06 -9.19 -18.61
C LYS A 105 -7.94 -8.32 -18.04
N GLU A 106 -7.64 -8.43 -16.76
CA GLU A 106 -6.62 -7.61 -16.10
C GLU A 106 -5.23 -8.20 -16.29
N VAL A 107 -4.31 -7.35 -16.73
CA VAL A 107 -2.88 -7.63 -16.79
C VAL A 107 -2.19 -6.67 -15.83
N VAL A 108 -1.67 -7.22 -14.73
CA VAL A 108 -1.04 -6.48 -13.64
C VAL A 108 0.47 -6.54 -13.79
N VAL A 109 1.12 -5.39 -13.86
CA VAL A 109 2.58 -5.27 -13.83
C VAL A 109 3.02 -4.73 -12.49
N ILE A 110 3.94 -5.41 -11.82
CA ILE A 110 4.44 -5.05 -10.49
C ILE A 110 5.95 -4.89 -10.54
N THR A 111 6.45 -3.68 -10.26
CA THR A 111 7.89 -3.45 -10.10
C THR A 111 8.33 -3.80 -8.68
N GLY A 112 9.48 -4.44 -8.51
CA GLY A 112 9.94 -4.96 -7.21
C GLY A 112 9.03 -6.06 -6.65
N GLY A 113 8.38 -6.84 -7.52
CA GLY A 113 7.41 -7.88 -7.15
C GLY A 113 8.04 -9.15 -6.57
N GLY A 114 9.37 -9.21 -6.46
CA GLY A 114 10.07 -10.41 -6.02
C GLY A 114 10.19 -10.58 -4.51
N THR A 115 10.08 -9.49 -3.74
CA THR A 115 10.26 -9.52 -2.27
C THR A 115 9.28 -8.60 -1.55
N GLY A 116 9.19 -8.75 -0.23
CA GLY A 116 8.44 -7.85 0.66
C GLY A 116 7.00 -7.62 0.22
N LEU A 117 6.60 -6.35 0.17
CA LEU A 117 5.24 -5.94 -0.21
C LEU A 117 4.86 -6.35 -1.63
N GLY A 118 5.76 -6.15 -2.60
CA GLY A 118 5.52 -6.51 -3.99
C GLY A 118 5.21 -7.99 -4.15
N ARG A 119 5.99 -8.86 -3.50
CA ARG A 119 5.73 -10.31 -3.50
C ARG A 119 4.38 -10.67 -2.91
N THR A 120 4.04 -10.10 -1.75
CA THR A 120 2.75 -10.40 -1.12
C THR A 120 1.57 -9.92 -1.96
N ILE A 121 1.70 -8.80 -2.68
CA ILE A 121 0.68 -8.35 -3.64
C ILE A 121 0.56 -9.35 -4.80
N THR A 122 1.68 -9.78 -5.39
CA THR A 122 1.71 -10.79 -6.46
C THR A 122 1.00 -12.08 -6.04
N GLU A 123 1.36 -12.63 -4.88
CA GLU A 123 0.76 -13.86 -4.34
C GLU A 123 -0.74 -13.69 -4.10
N LEU A 124 -1.15 -12.59 -3.46
CA LEU A 124 -2.56 -12.31 -3.19
C LEU A 124 -3.39 -12.22 -4.47
N LEU A 125 -2.89 -11.52 -5.49
CA LEU A 125 -3.58 -11.40 -6.78
C LEU A 125 -3.73 -12.75 -7.46
N LEU A 126 -2.64 -13.51 -7.56
CA LEU A 126 -2.62 -14.82 -8.22
C LEU A 126 -3.53 -15.85 -7.53
N ILE A 127 -3.56 -15.86 -6.19
CA ILE A 127 -4.37 -16.78 -5.38
C ILE A 127 -5.85 -16.36 -5.39
N LYS A 128 -6.15 -15.07 -5.22
CA LYS A 128 -7.53 -14.58 -5.08
C LYS A 128 -8.27 -14.52 -6.41
N HIS A 129 -7.56 -14.27 -7.52
CA HIS A 129 -8.17 -14.01 -8.81
C HIS A 129 -7.64 -14.99 -9.87
N ARG A 130 -8.37 -16.08 -10.11
CA ARG A 130 -7.94 -17.14 -11.05
C ARG A 130 -7.74 -16.68 -12.50
N GLY A 131 -8.34 -15.57 -12.91
CA GLY A 131 -8.21 -15.03 -14.26
C GLY A 131 -7.11 -13.98 -14.44
N VAL A 132 -6.56 -13.44 -13.35
CA VAL A 132 -5.60 -12.34 -13.45
C VAL A 132 -4.28 -12.82 -14.00
N LYS A 133 -3.70 -12.02 -14.90
CA LYS A 133 -2.33 -12.19 -15.38
C LYS A 133 -1.42 -11.20 -14.68
N VAL A 134 -0.26 -11.66 -14.21
CA VAL A 134 0.67 -10.86 -13.43
C VAL A 134 2.07 -10.95 -14.03
N ALA A 135 2.66 -9.81 -14.38
CA ALA A 135 4.07 -9.68 -14.70
C ALA A 135 4.80 -9.04 -13.52
N VAL A 136 5.90 -9.66 -13.09
CA VAL A 136 6.82 -9.08 -12.11
C VAL A 136 8.08 -8.59 -12.82
N ILE A 137 8.43 -7.33 -12.54
CA ILE A 137 9.70 -6.73 -12.92
C ILE A 137 10.54 -6.62 -11.67
N ASP A 138 11.68 -7.32 -11.60
CA ASP A 138 12.60 -7.24 -10.48
C ASP A 138 14.05 -7.28 -10.98
N VAL A 139 14.98 -6.75 -10.18
CA VAL A 139 16.41 -6.81 -10.50
C VAL A 139 17.02 -8.15 -10.11
N LYS A 140 16.35 -8.89 -9.22
CA LYS A 140 16.76 -10.23 -8.80
C LYS A 140 16.13 -11.28 -9.71
N ASP A 141 16.81 -12.41 -9.83
CA ASP A 141 16.21 -13.61 -10.41
C ASP A 141 15.10 -14.17 -9.51
N PRO A 142 14.09 -14.84 -10.08
CA PRO A 142 13.02 -15.44 -9.30
C PRO A 142 13.57 -16.52 -8.37
N ASP A 143 12.99 -16.70 -7.20
CA ASP A 143 13.32 -17.83 -6.34
C ASP A 143 12.67 -19.15 -6.83
N GLU A 144 12.86 -20.25 -6.10
CA GLU A 144 12.28 -21.55 -6.47
C GLU A 144 10.75 -21.52 -6.55
N SER A 145 10.08 -20.83 -5.62
CA SER A 145 8.62 -20.72 -5.60
C SER A 145 8.10 -19.91 -6.79
N GLN A 146 8.75 -18.79 -7.11
CA GLN A 146 8.40 -17.93 -8.23
C GLN A 146 8.70 -18.62 -9.57
N ARG A 147 9.80 -19.37 -9.66
CA ARG A 147 10.09 -20.23 -10.82
C ARG A 147 9.03 -21.31 -11.01
N ALA A 148 8.49 -21.87 -9.92
CA ALA A 148 7.40 -22.83 -10.00
C ALA A 148 6.12 -22.21 -10.57
N TRP A 149 5.82 -20.94 -10.25
CA TRP A 149 4.65 -20.23 -10.79
C TRP A 149 4.74 -19.95 -12.30
N MET A 150 5.95 -19.85 -12.84
CA MET A 150 6.18 -19.61 -14.27
C MET A 150 5.94 -20.84 -15.15
N LYS A 151 5.93 -22.05 -14.57
CA LYS A 151 5.77 -23.29 -15.35
C LYS A 151 4.38 -23.35 -15.97
N SER A 152 4.27 -23.84 -17.21
CA SER A 152 3.00 -24.02 -17.93
C SER A 152 2.01 -24.89 -17.15
N ASP A 153 2.53 -25.92 -16.49
CA ASP A 153 1.74 -26.92 -15.74
C ASP A 153 1.46 -26.49 -14.29
N SER A 154 1.82 -25.26 -13.93
CA SER A 154 1.54 -24.72 -12.59
C SER A 154 0.05 -24.44 -12.40
N GLU A 155 -0.37 -24.25 -11.15
CA GLU A 155 -1.72 -23.77 -10.83
C GLU A 155 -2.03 -22.38 -11.45
N PHE A 156 -1.00 -21.66 -11.89
CA PHE A 156 -1.11 -20.36 -12.52
C PHE A 156 -1.16 -20.42 -14.05
N GLN A 157 -0.98 -21.59 -14.68
CA GLN A 157 -1.30 -21.86 -16.10
C GLN A 157 -0.87 -20.76 -17.09
N GLY A 158 0.37 -20.25 -16.98
CA GLY A 158 0.88 -19.19 -17.86
C GLY A 158 0.37 -17.78 -17.56
N ARG A 159 -0.30 -17.57 -16.43
CA ARG A 159 -0.73 -16.24 -15.96
C ARG A 159 0.35 -15.45 -15.24
N PHE A 160 1.56 -15.98 -15.11
CA PHE A 160 2.65 -15.34 -14.41
C PHE A 160 3.88 -15.20 -15.32
N SER A 161 4.40 -13.99 -15.44
CA SER A 161 5.64 -13.68 -16.17
C SER A 161 6.64 -12.98 -15.25
N TRP A 162 7.93 -13.27 -15.46
CA TRP A 162 9.02 -12.65 -14.73
C TRP A 162 9.98 -11.96 -15.70
N GLN A 163 10.38 -10.74 -15.36
CA GLN A 163 11.26 -9.91 -16.16
C GLN A 163 12.40 -9.41 -15.26
N CYS A 164 13.59 -9.97 -15.45
CA CYS A 164 14.78 -9.65 -14.68
C CYS A 164 15.48 -8.41 -15.28
N ILE A 165 15.05 -7.22 -14.87
CA ILE A 165 15.64 -5.95 -15.32
C ILE A 165 15.70 -4.91 -14.20
N ASP A 166 16.62 -3.98 -14.34
CA ASP A 166 16.70 -2.81 -13.47
C ASP A 166 15.79 -1.70 -13.98
N VAL A 167 14.85 -1.24 -13.12
CA VAL A 167 13.91 -0.14 -13.43
C VAL A 167 14.62 1.17 -13.78
N ARG A 168 15.90 1.34 -13.41
CA ARG A 168 16.71 2.50 -13.78
C ARG A 168 17.02 2.55 -15.28
N ASN A 169 16.98 1.41 -15.97
CA ASN A 169 17.27 1.32 -17.40
C ASN A 169 16.00 1.54 -18.24
N ASN A 170 15.81 2.76 -18.73
CA ASN A 170 14.66 3.14 -19.56
C ASN A 170 14.54 2.28 -20.84
N ALA A 171 15.64 2.02 -21.54
CA ALA A 171 15.61 1.21 -22.76
C ALA A 171 15.14 -0.22 -22.49
N ALA A 172 15.64 -0.84 -21.41
CA ALA A 172 15.21 -2.17 -20.98
C ALA A 172 13.72 -2.18 -20.58
N MET A 173 13.25 -1.15 -19.87
CA MET A 173 11.83 -1.03 -19.49
C MET A 173 10.90 -1.00 -20.70
N LYS A 174 11.25 -0.31 -21.78
CA LYS A 174 10.45 -0.29 -23.02
C LYS A 174 10.41 -1.65 -23.71
N ILE A 175 11.54 -2.34 -23.76
CA ILE A 175 11.62 -3.70 -24.34
C ILE A 175 10.76 -4.67 -23.52
N VAL A 176 10.87 -4.61 -22.19
CA VAL A 176 10.09 -5.47 -21.29
C VAL A 176 8.59 -5.17 -21.35
N ALA A 177 8.19 -3.91 -21.49
CA ALA A 177 6.79 -3.55 -21.71
C ALA A 177 6.22 -4.24 -22.96
N GLY A 178 6.97 -4.26 -24.06
CA GLY A 178 6.61 -4.98 -25.28
C GLY A 178 6.48 -6.50 -25.06
N ARG A 179 7.45 -7.12 -24.38
CA ARG A 179 7.40 -8.56 -24.06
C ARG A 179 6.22 -8.93 -23.19
N ILE A 180 5.93 -8.16 -22.14
CA ILE A 180 4.76 -8.38 -21.27
C ILE A 180 3.47 -8.32 -22.10
N LYS A 181 3.40 -7.39 -23.05
CA LYS A 181 2.24 -7.26 -23.94
C LYS A 181 2.07 -8.46 -24.87
N GLU A 182 3.16 -9.01 -25.38
CA GLU A 182 3.14 -10.23 -26.20
C GLU A 182 2.77 -11.48 -25.38
N GLU A 183 3.33 -11.62 -24.17
CA GLU A 183 3.14 -12.80 -23.32
C GLU A 183 1.77 -12.83 -22.62
N LEU A 184 1.33 -11.70 -22.06
CA LEU A 184 0.15 -11.62 -21.21
C LEU A 184 -0.99 -10.77 -21.81
N GLY A 185 -0.66 -9.83 -22.68
CA GLY A 185 -1.60 -8.84 -23.24
C GLY A 185 -1.33 -7.43 -22.72
N THR A 186 -2.10 -6.45 -23.22
CA THR A 186 -1.95 -5.04 -22.85
C THR A 186 -2.10 -4.82 -21.34
N PRO A 187 -1.11 -4.22 -20.66
CA PRO A 187 -1.20 -3.87 -19.24
C PRO A 187 -2.45 -3.02 -18.92
N THR A 188 -3.13 -3.36 -17.84
CA THR A 188 -4.28 -2.59 -17.31
C THR A 188 -4.02 -2.08 -15.91
N ILE A 189 -3.14 -2.72 -15.13
CA ILE A 189 -2.76 -2.27 -13.79
C ILE A 189 -1.25 -2.17 -13.71
N LEU A 190 -0.72 -1.02 -13.29
CA LEU A 190 0.71 -0.83 -13.04
C LEU A 190 0.92 -0.49 -11.56
N ILE A 191 1.68 -1.32 -10.85
CA ILE A 191 2.05 -1.13 -9.45
C ILE A 191 3.52 -0.76 -9.37
N ASN A 192 3.79 0.53 -9.20
CA ASN A 192 5.12 1.07 -8.98
C ASN A 192 5.52 0.86 -7.51
N ASN A 193 6.21 -0.25 -7.24
CA ASN A 193 6.61 -0.68 -5.90
C ASN A 193 8.13 -0.78 -5.71
N ALA A 194 8.92 -0.93 -6.78
CA ALA A 194 10.37 -1.06 -6.69
C ALA A 194 11.01 0.08 -5.87
N ALA A 195 11.86 -0.29 -4.91
CA ALA A 195 12.57 0.65 -4.07
C ALA A 195 13.96 0.13 -3.68
N MET A 196 14.91 1.05 -3.50
CA MET A 196 16.23 0.77 -2.96
C MET A 196 16.17 0.52 -1.45
N ALA A 197 17.13 -0.25 -0.95
CA ALA A 197 17.35 -0.42 0.48
C ALA A 197 17.61 0.93 1.18
N VAL A 198 17.13 1.11 2.41
CA VAL A 198 17.34 2.35 3.17
C VAL A 198 18.78 2.43 3.66
N ASN A 199 19.46 3.54 3.36
CA ASN A 199 20.83 3.78 3.82
C ASN A 199 20.94 4.04 5.32
N GLY A 200 20.02 4.86 5.88
CA GLY A 200 20.02 5.20 7.31
C GLY A 200 21.18 6.11 7.74
N LEU A 201 21.68 6.95 6.84
CA LEU A 201 22.85 7.81 7.03
C LEU A 201 22.45 9.29 7.13
N ALA A 202 23.18 10.04 7.96
CA ALA A 202 22.91 11.46 8.18
C ALA A 202 23.49 12.34 7.06
N LEU A 203 22.83 13.47 6.75
CA LEU A 203 23.45 14.54 5.96
C LEU A 203 24.48 15.32 6.79
N VAL A 204 24.12 15.63 8.03
CA VAL A 204 24.99 16.29 8.99
C VAL A 204 25.51 15.22 9.96
N ALA A 205 26.64 14.60 9.60
CA ALA A 205 27.30 13.62 10.45
C ALA A 205 28.07 14.31 11.58
N SER A 206 28.08 13.71 12.77
CA SER A 206 28.89 14.15 13.90
C SER A 206 29.79 13.01 14.40
N GLY A 207 31.05 13.34 14.71
CA GLY A 207 32.03 12.37 15.21
C GLY A 207 32.34 11.25 14.22
N TYR A 208 31.95 10.02 14.58
CA TYR A 208 32.29 8.77 13.88
C TYR A 208 31.16 8.19 13.01
N ASP A 209 30.01 8.86 12.90
CA ASP A 209 28.92 8.42 12.03
C ASP A 209 29.26 8.67 10.56
N ALA A 210 28.93 7.70 9.69
CA ALA A 210 29.10 7.88 8.25
C ALA A 210 28.06 8.87 7.71
N ALA A 211 28.52 9.85 6.93
CA ALA A 211 27.65 10.74 6.17
C ALA A 211 27.11 10.03 4.93
N LEU A 212 25.90 10.39 4.53
CA LEU A 212 25.28 9.95 3.29
C LEU A 212 26.11 10.47 2.10
N SER A 213 26.61 9.57 1.25
CA SER A 213 27.34 9.97 0.04
C SER A 213 26.38 10.38 -1.08
N SER A 214 26.86 11.19 -2.02
CA SER A 214 26.09 11.56 -3.21
C SER A 214 25.70 10.35 -4.05
N GLN A 215 26.58 9.35 -4.20
CA GLN A 215 26.30 8.13 -4.95
C GLN A 215 25.22 7.27 -4.30
N GLN A 216 25.18 7.22 -2.97
CA GLN A 216 24.12 6.52 -2.23
C GLN A 216 22.77 7.21 -2.42
N ALA A 217 22.74 8.54 -2.27
CA ALA A 217 21.54 9.34 -2.50
C ALA A 217 21.05 9.22 -3.96
N GLU A 218 21.96 9.33 -4.93
CA GLU A 218 21.68 9.17 -6.35
C GLU A 218 21.06 7.79 -6.63
N ARG A 219 21.63 6.71 -6.09
CA ARG A 219 21.09 5.36 -6.28
C ARG A 219 19.66 5.22 -5.76
N THR A 220 19.36 5.82 -4.60
CA THR A 220 18.00 5.86 -4.03
C THR A 220 17.04 6.60 -4.95
N ILE A 221 17.41 7.80 -5.42
CA ILE A 221 16.58 8.64 -6.29
C ILE A 221 16.37 7.99 -7.67
N LEU A 222 17.43 7.44 -8.27
CA LEU A 222 17.35 6.77 -9.56
C LEU A 222 16.42 5.56 -9.50
N THR A 223 16.50 4.76 -8.43
CA THR A 223 15.65 3.55 -8.31
C THR A 223 14.21 3.91 -8.01
N ASN A 224 13.97 4.69 -6.96
CA ASN A 224 12.63 4.94 -6.46
C ASN A 224 11.87 5.89 -7.39
N THR A 225 12.50 7.00 -7.79
CA THR A 225 11.85 8.09 -8.52
C THR A 225 11.99 7.93 -10.03
N VAL A 226 13.23 7.87 -10.53
CA VAL A 226 13.45 7.75 -11.99
C VAL A 226 12.95 6.42 -12.52
N GLY A 227 13.10 5.33 -11.76
CA GLY A 227 12.53 4.04 -12.09
C GLY A 227 11.00 4.06 -12.25
N THR A 228 10.30 4.84 -11.41
CA THR A 228 8.85 5.04 -11.55
C THR A 228 8.51 5.84 -12.81
N PHE A 229 9.26 6.89 -13.12
CA PHE A 229 9.08 7.62 -14.39
C PHE A 229 9.34 6.72 -15.61
N ASN A 230 10.35 5.85 -15.57
CA ASN A 230 10.63 4.91 -16.65
C ASN A 230 9.48 3.92 -16.86
N ALA A 231 8.92 3.38 -15.77
CA ALA A 231 7.77 2.48 -15.84
C ALA A 231 6.52 3.17 -16.39
N LEU A 232 6.23 4.39 -15.91
CA LEU A 232 5.14 5.21 -16.45
C LEU A 232 5.38 5.52 -17.93
N SER A 233 6.57 5.96 -18.33
CA SER A 233 6.90 6.27 -19.72
C SER A 233 6.75 5.06 -20.64
N ALA A 234 7.09 3.86 -20.15
CA ALA A 234 7.00 2.63 -20.94
C ALA A 234 5.56 2.09 -21.08
N MET A 235 4.69 2.31 -20.10
CA MET A 235 3.39 1.61 -20.02
C MET A 235 2.16 2.52 -19.96
N LEU A 236 2.30 3.82 -19.68
CA LEU A 236 1.16 4.72 -19.52
C LEU A 236 0.32 4.85 -20.80
N GLY A 237 0.96 4.88 -21.96
CA GLY A 237 0.24 4.92 -23.25
C GLY A 237 -0.58 3.65 -23.52
N ASP A 238 -0.10 2.47 -23.07
CA ASP A 238 -0.87 1.23 -23.16
C ASP A 238 -2.04 1.21 -22.15
N LEU A 239 -1.82 1.75 -20.93
CA LEU A 239 -2.87 1.89 -19.91
C LEU A 239 -3.98 2.84 -20.35
N THR A 240 -3.66 3.99 -20.94
CA THR A 240 -4.68 4.91 -21.46
C THR A 240 -5.41 4.32 -22.66
N ARG A 241 -4.70 3.62 -23.56
CA ARG A 241 -5.33 2.94 -24.69
C ARG A 241 -6.25 1.79 -24.25
N ALA A 242 -5.90 1.07 -23.19
CA ALA A 242 -6.80 0.08 -22.60
C ALA A 242 -8.13 0.76 -22.20
N ALA A 243 -8.05 1.92 -21.53
CA ALA A 243 -9.21 2.70 -21.08
C ALA A 243 -10.10 3.14 -22.24
N GLU A 244 -9.51 3.66 -23.32
CA GLU A 244 -10.19 4.02 -24.57
C GLU A 244 -10.94 2.83 -25.18
N ASN A 245 -10.32 1.64 -25.18
CA ASN A 245 -10.88 0.41 -25.74
C ASN A 245 -11.94 -0.26 -24.84
N GLY A 246 -12.37 0.39 -23.76
CA GLY A 246 -13.42 -0.13 -22.89
C GLY A 246 -12.91 -0.81 -21.61
N ASN A 247 -11.64 -1.19 -21.55
CA ASN A 247 -11.02 -1.82 -20.37
C ASN A 247 -10.41 -0.75 -19.49
N GLY A 248 -10.93 -0.49 -18.29
CA GLY A 248 -10.32 0.54 -17.44
C GLY A 248 -8.89 0.19 -16.98
N ALA A 249 -8.17 1.19 -16.49
CA ALA A 249 -6.79 1.05 -16.07
C ALA A 249 -6.56 1.58 -14.65
N THR A 250 -5.52 1.11 -13.96
CA THR A 250 -5.18 1.59 -12.62
C THR A 250 -3.67 1.70 -12.41
N VAL A 251 -3.22 2.90 -12.03
CA VAL A 251 -1.82 3.15 -11.65
C VAL A 251 -1.73 3.25 -10.15
N VAL A 252 -0.96 2.35 -9.54
CA VAL A 252 -0.65 2.35 -8.11
C VAL A 252 0.79 2.83 -7.92
N ILE A 253 1.01 3.81 -7.04
CA ILE A 253 2.34 4.27 -6.63
C ILE A 253 2.53 4.03 -5.13
N ILE A 254 3.55 3.26 -4.77
CA ILE A 254 3.90 2.97 -3.38
C ILE A 254 4.86 4.04 -2.85
N SER A 255 4.30 5.02 -2.15
CA SER A 255 5.03 6.05 -1.42
C SER A 255 5.30 5.61 0.04
N SER A 256 5.38 6.55 0.97
CA SER A 256 5.55 6.33 2.41
C SER A 256 5.07 7.55 3.18
N LEU A 257 4.62 7.34 4.41
CA LEU A 257 4.36 8.43 5.36
C LEU A 257 5.59 9.32 5.62
N LEU A 258 6.79 8.76 5.43
CA LEU A 258 8.05 9.50 5.57
C LEU A 258 8.22 10.61 4.53
N ALA A 259 7.41 10.63 3.47
CA ALA A 259 7.31 11.75 2.54
C ALA A 259 6.88 13.06 3.23
N HIS A 260 6.12 12.97 4.33
CA HIS A 260 5.66 14.12 5.11
C HIS A 260 6.59 14.40 6.30
N LEU A 261 7.00 13.35 7.01
CA LEU A 261 7.70 13.51 8.28
C LEU A 261 9.20 13.78 8.11
N SER A 262 9.84 13.32 7.04
CA SER A 262 11.29 13.50 6.79
C SER A 262 12.18 13.32 8.06
N PRO A 263 12.26 12.10 8.62
CA PRO A 263 13.07 11.84 9.82
C PRO A 263 14.55 12.07 9.55
N ALA A 264 15.30 12.37 10.62
CA ALA A 264 16.75 12.36 10.55
C ALA A 264 17.27 11.01 9.98
N ARG A 265 18.35 11.10 9.19
CA ARG A 265 19.05 9.97 8.56
C ARG A 265 18.30 9.25 7.43
N LEU A 266 17.18 9.81 6.96
CA LEU A 266 16.38 9.27 5.85
C LEU A 266 16.17 10.29 4.73
N SER A 267 17.09 11.24 4.55
CA SER A 267 16.90 12.35 3.61
C SER A 267 16.72 11.90 2.15
N ASP A 268 17.51 10.95 1.67
CA ASP A 268 17.39 10.39 0.32
C ASP A 268 16.10 9.60 0.14
N TYR A 269 15.75 8.76 1.13
CA TYR A 269 14.53 7.98 1.10
C TYR A 269 13.29 8.87 1.17
N ALA A 270 13.21 9.78 2.14
CA ALA A 270 12.10 10.71 2.32
C ALA A 270 11.93 11.61 1.08
N ALA A 271 13.01 12.16 0.54
CA ALA A 271 12.97 12.94 -0.71
C ALA A 271 12.43 12.09 -1.87
N SER A 272 12.88 10.85 -2.02
CA SER A 272 12.38 9.96 -3.08
C SER A 272 10.89 9.66 -2.94
N LYS A 273 10.38 9.46 -1.71
CA LYS A 273 8.96 9.18 -1.45
C LYS A 273 8.10 10.43 -1.60
N ALA A 274 8.60 11.61 -1.20
CA ALA A 274 7.96 12.89 -1.50
C ALA A 274 7.83 13.11 -3.01
N ALA A 275 8.86 12.78 -3.79
CA ALA A 275 8.81 12.82 -5.25
C ALA A 275 7.72 11.87 -5.80
N LEU A 276 7.60 10.64 -5.28
CA LEU A 276 6.53 9.72 -5.67
C LEU A 276 5.12 10.25 -5.38
N SER A 277 4.90 10.83 -4.19
CA SER A 277 3.62 11.45 -3.86
C SER A 277 3.33 12.67 -4.76
N SER A 278 4.35 13.41 -5.18
CA SER A 278 4.22 14.50 -6.16
C SER A 278 3.85 13.97 -7.55
N ILE A 279 4.57 12.96 -8.06
CA ILE A 279 4.28 12.29 -9.35
C ILE A 279 2.83 11.81 -9.38
N HIS A 280 2.36 11.17 -8.33
CA HIS A 280 0.98 10.69 -8.25
C HIS A 280 -0.04 11.84 -8.34
N ARG A 281 0.18 12.95 -7.61
CA ARG A 281 -0.72 14.11 -7.64
C ARG A 281 -0.78 14.73 -9.04
N THR A 282 0.38 14.89 -9.68
CA THR A 282 0.47 15.38 -11.07
C THR A 282 -0.25 14.45 -12.03
N LEU A 283 0.02 13.13 -11.98
CA LEU A 283 -0.65 12.15 -12.83
C LEU A 283 -2.18 12.18 -12.65
N THR A 284 -2.65 12.31 -11.41
CA THR A 284 -4.08 12.38 -11.11
C THR A 284 -4.72 13.63 -11.71
N ALA A 285 -4.05 14.78 -11.60
CA ALA A 285 -4.51 16.03 -12.20
C ALA A 285 -4.49 15.98 -13.75
N GLU A 286 -3.47 15.37 -14.34
CA GLU A 286 -3.37 15.18 -15.79
C GLU A 286 -4.47 14.25 -16.34
N VAL A 287 -4.78 13.15 -15.62
CA VAL A 287 -5.91 12.28 -15.97
C VAL A 287 -7.24 13.04 -15.90
N ALA A 288 -7.45 13.85 -14.86
CA ALA A 288 -8.68 14.65 -14.70
C ALA A 288 -8.81 15.77 -15.74
N ALA A 289 -7.70 16.37 -16.17
CA ALA A 289 -7.66 17.43 -17.17
C ALA A 289 -7.60 16.91 -18.63
N ASN A 290 -7.56 15.59 -18.83
CA ASN A 290 -7.45 14.99 -20.15
C ASN A 290 -8.71 15.28 -20.99
N PRO A 291 -8.60 15.66 -22.28
CA PRO A 291 -9.78 15.92 -23.11
C PRO A 291 -10.65 14.68 -23.38
N ASP A 292 -10.08 13.47 -23.29
CA ASP A 292 -10.85 12.24 -23.45
C ASP A 292 -11.54 11.83 -22.15
N LYS A 293 -12.87 11.84 -22.18
CA LYS A 293 -13.72 11.43 -21.05
C LYS A 293 -13.53 9.96 -20.67
N GLN A 294 -13.18 9.07 -21.61
CA GLN A 294 -12.86 7.68 -21.28
C GLN A 294 -11.65 7.58 -20.38
N ILE A 295 -10.63 8.41 -20.61
CA ILE A 295 -9.44 8.48 -19.76
C ILE A 295 -9.83 8.97 -18.35
N GLN A 296 -10.58 10.06 -18.26
CA GLN A 296 -11.06 10.61 -16.97
C GLN A 296 -11.88 9.57 -16.17
N ASP A 297 -12.80 8.88 -16.83
CA ASP A 297 -13.74 7.98 -16.17
C ASP A 297 -13.13 6.61 -15.85
N LYS A 298 -12.13 6.15 -16.60
CA LYS A 298 -11.65 4.75 -16.52
C LYS A 298 -10.19 4.58 -16.12
N VAL A 299 -9.36 5.62 -16.18
CA VAL A 299 -8.00 5.57 -15.62
C VAL A 299 -8.07 5.97 -14.15
N LYS A 300 -7.66 5.06 -13.27
CA LYS A 300 -7.68 5.25 -11.82
C LYS A 300 -6.27 5.38 -11.29
N THR A 301 -6.11 6.20 -10.27
CA THR A 301 -4.82 6.43 -9.62
C THR A 301 -4.95 6.10 -8.14
N VAL A 302 -4.02 5.31 -7.62
CA VAL A 302 -3.95 4.94 -6.21
C VAL A 302 -2.58 5.30 -5.66
N LEU A 303 -2.56 6.06 -4.58
CA LEU A 303 -1.35 6.36 -3.82
C LEU A 303 -1.37 5.56 -2.52
N VAL A 304 -0.26 4.94 -2.18
CA VAL A 304 -0.12 4.20 -0.92
C VAL A 304 0.94 4.87 -0.08
N GLU A 305 0.56 5.39 1.09
CA GLU A 305 1.45 6.04 2.05
C GLU A 305 1.38 5.28 3.38
N PRO A 306 2.02 4.11 3.45
CA PRO A 306 2.03 3.32 4.68
C PRO A 306 2.98 3.95 5.71
N GLY A 307 2.68 3.70 6.98
CA GLY A 307 3.62 3.83 8.09
C GLY A 307 4.71 2.74 8.03
N GLN A 308 5.34 2.44 9.16
CA GLN A 308 6.36 1.41 9.20
C GLN A 308 5.76 0.03 8.91
N ILE A 309 6.38 -0.73 8.00
CA ILE A 309 5.98 -2.10 7.66
C ILE A 309 7.10 -3.05 8.08
N HIS A 310 6.74 -4.21 8.65
CA HIS A 310 7.66 -5.32 8.90
C HIS A 310 8.20 -5.90 7.57
N THR A 311 9.22 -5.26 7.00
CA THR A 311 9.91 -5.69 5.78
C THR A 311 11.42 -5.73 6.00
N GLN A 312 12.13 -6.47 5.15
CA GLN A 312 13.60 -6.48 5.10
C GLN A 312 14.19 -5.08 4.93
N LEU A 313 13.42 -4.12 4.42
CA LEU A 313 13.84 -2.73 4.21
C LEU A 313 14.18 -1.98 5.51
N PHE A 314 13.59 -2.37 6.65
CA PHE A 314 13.72 -1.67 7.94
C PHE A 314 14.07 -2.60 9.12
N ALA A 315 14.27 -3.90 8.89
CA ALA A 315 14.31 -4.93 9.92
C ALA A 315 15.39 -4.71 11.01
N ASP A 316 16.47 -4.00 10.70
CA ASP A 316 17.64 -3.90 11.59
C ASP A 316 17.96 -2.48 12.10
N ILE A 317 17.20 -1.46 11.68
CA ILE A 317 17.63 -0.04 11.86
C ILE A 317 16.71 0.80 12.76
N THR A 318 15.59 0.25 13.26
CA THR A 318 14.59 1.03 14.01
C THR A 318 14.57 0.69 15.51
N LYS A 319 14.70 1.72 16.37
CA LYS A 319 14.39 1.66 17.80
C LYS A 319 13.36 2.73 18.13
N VAL A 320 12.17 2.33 18.55
CA VAL A 320 11.11 3.27 18.95
C VAL A 320 10.75 3.09 20.43
N PRO A 321 10.31 4.16 21.13
CA PRO A 321 9.81 4.04 22.50
C PRO A 321 8.68 3.01 22.61
N TRP A 322 8.51 2.40 23.79
CA TRP A 322 7.50 1.34 24.00
C TRP A 322 6.06 1.80 23.68
N TYR A 323 5.73 3.06 23.96
CA TYR A 323 4.41 3.64 23.69
C TYR A 323 4.22 4.00 22.20
N ALA A 324 5.29 4.10 21.41
CA ALA A 324 5.20 4.42 19.99
C ALA A 324 4.45 3.32 19.23
N ASN A 325 4.51 2.07 19.68
CA ASN A 325 3.72 0.97 19.11
C ASN A 325 2.20 1.18 19.26
N PHE A 326 1.74 1.90 20.29
CA PHE A 326 0.32 2.23 20.45
C PHE A 326 -0.15 3.25 19.40
N PHE A 327 0.62 4.32 19.20
CA PHE A 327 0.25 5.42 18.29
C PHE A 327 0.62 5.16 16.82
N GLY A 328 1.67 4.39 16.59
CA GLY A 328 2.19 4.05 15.26
C GLY A 328 2.62 2.58 15.23
N PRO A 329 1.66 1.63 15.20
CA PRO A 329 2.01 0.22 15.15
C PRO A 329 2.72 -0.13 13.85
N ILE A 330 3.64 -1.09 13.95
CA ILE A 330 4.28 -1.65 12.77
C ILE A 330 3.27 -2.53 12.05
N LEU A 331 3.03 -2.21 10.78
CA LEU A 331 2.08 -2.93 9.94
C LEU A 331 2.66 -4.24 9.45
N GLU A 332 1.80 -5.23 9.34
CA GLU A 332 2.11 -6.46 8.64
C GLU A 332 2.02 -6.22 7.12
N VAL A 333 2.98 -6.78 6.37
CA VAL A 333 3.03 -6.63 4.90
C VAL A 333 1.72 -7.07 4.24
N HIS A 334 1.14 -8.16 4.76
CA HIS A 334 -0.11 -8.71 4.28
C HIS A 334 -1.30 -7.76 4.44
N GLU A 335 -1.36 -6.96 5.50
CA GLU A 335 -2.45 -6.00 5.71
C GLU A 335 -2.41 -4.87 4.67
N VAL A 336 -1.21 -4.35 4.39
CA VAL A 336 -1.01 -3.32 3.35
C VAL A 336 -1.32 -3.89 1.97
N ALA A 337 -0.83 -5.09 1.67
CA ALA A 337 -1.11 -5.76 0.39
C ALA A 337 -2.61 -6.01 0.20
N LYS A 338 -3.30 -6.45 1.26
CA LYS A 338 -4.76 -6.64 1.24
C LYS A 338 -5.50 -5.32 1.01
N ALA A 339 -5.08 -4.23 1.64
CA ALA A 339 -5.68 -2.91 1.42
C ALA A 339 -5.54 -2.46 -0.04
N ILE A 340 -4.38 -2.68 -0.65
CA ILE A 340 -4.12 -2.39 -2.08
C ILE A 340 -5.02 -3.24 -2.97
N VAL A 341 -5.05 -4.56 -2.78
CA VAL A 341 -5.89 -5.46 -3.58
C VAL A 341 -7.37 -5.11 -3.44
N MET A 342 -7.86 -4.80 -2.22
CA MET A 342 -9.24 -4.35 -2.01
C MET A 342 -9.55 -3.03 -2.75
N GLN A 343 -8.61 -2.08 -2.78
CA GLN A 343 -8.77 -0.84 -3.55
C GLN A 343 -8.78 -1.11 -5.07
N LEU A 344 -8.00 -2.09 -5.54
CA LEU A 344 -8.06 -2.52 -6.94
C LEU A 344 -9.42 -3.18 -7.25
N GLU A 345 -9.97 -4.00 -6.36
CA GLU A 345 -11.28 -4.64 -6.54
C GLU A 345 -12.44 -3.64 -6.62
N THR A 346 -12.37 -2.53 -5.88
CA THR A 346 -13.40 -1.49 -5.96
C THR A 346 -13.32 -0.69 -7.26
N GLY A 347 -12.18 -0.73 -7.96
CA GLY A 347 -11.93 0.06 -9.16
C GLY A 347 -11.93 1.56 -8.90
N ASP A 348 -11.67 1.99 -7.67
CA ASP A 348 -11.76 3.40 -7.26
C ASP A 348 -10.36 4.04 -7.19
N SER A 349 -10.28 5.34 -7.48
CA SER A 349 -9.07 6.10 -7.18
C SER A 349 -9.03 6.43 -5.69
N GLY A 350 -7.84 6.74 -5.15
CA GLY A 350 -7.75 7.14 -3.76
C GLY A 350 -6.35 7.14 -3.18
N VAL A 351 -6.25 7.52 -1.91
CA VAL A 351 -5.01 7.47 -1.13
C VAL A 351 -5.18 6.53 0.06
N ILE A 352 -4.41 5.44 0.06
CA ILE A 352 -4.35 4.47 1.14
C ILE A 352 -3.32 4.95 2.15
N ARG A 353 -3.82 5.41 3.30
CA ARG A 353 -3.01 5.78 4.47
C ARG A 353 -3.34 4.84 5.62
N MET A 354 -2.36 4.04 6.00
CA MET A 354 -2.42 3.18 7.18
C MET A 354 -1.10 3.23 7.94
N PRO A 355 -1.09 3.07 9.29
CA PRO A 355 -2.25 2.96 10.16
C PRO A 355 -3.04 4.28 10.29
N PHE A 356 -4.15 4.34 11.02
CA PHE A 356 -5.05 5.48 11.17
C PHE A 356 -4.33 6.81 11.41
N TYR A 357 -3.30 6.85 12.26
CA TYR A 357 -2.55 8.09 12.51
C TYR A 357 -1.96 8.69 11.22
N SER A 358 -1.63 7.85 10.23
CA SER A 358 -1.07 8.31 8.96
C SER A 358 -2.07 9.14 8.15
N LYS A 359 -3.38 8.93 8.35
CA LYS A 359 -4.44 9.77 7.76
C LYS A 359 -4.38 11.22 8.23
N CYS A 360 -3.86 11.45 9.44
CA CYS A 360 -3.74 12.78 10.03
C CYS A 360 -2.41 13.46 9.69
N MET A 361 -1.43 12.75 9.12
CA MET A 361 -0.11 13.34 8.84
C MET A 361 -0.09 14.45 7.81
N PRO A 362 -0.98 14.53 6.80
CA PRO A 362 -1.06 15.74 5.98
C PRO A 362 -1.38 17.01 6.78
N ILE A 363 -2.02 16.89 7.95
CA ILE A 363 -2.27 18.03 8.85
C ILE A 363 -0.98 18.47 9.54
N TYR A 364 -0.06 17.55 9.83
CA TYR A 364 1.23 17.87 10.46
C TYR A 364 2.00 18.94 9.67
N ASP A 365 1.98 18.88 8.34
CA ASP A 365 2.68 19.82 7.46
C ASP A 365 2.19 21.26 7.60
N VAL A 366 0.94 21.48 8.02
CA VAL A 366 0.34 22.82 8.20
C VAL A 366 0.30 23.28 9.65
N MET A 367 0.76 22.46 10.61
CA MET A 367 0.79 22.85 12.02
C MET A 367 1.89 23.88 12.32
N PRO A 368 1.74 24.73 13.34
CA PRO A 368 2.82 25.59 13.83
C PRO A 368 4.11 24.82 14.13
N ALA A 369 5.26 25.42 13.81
CA ALA A 369 6.57 24.78 13.95
C ALA A 369 6.87 24.30 15.39
N SER A 370 6.35 24.99 16.41
CA SER A 370 6.46 24.58 17.82
C SER A 370 5.75 23.25 18.09
N ILE A 371 4.55 23.05 17.53
CA ILE A 371 3.77 21.81 17.64
C ILE A 371 4.47 20.69 16.87
N GLN A 372 4.95 20.97 15.65
CA GLN A 372 5.71 19.99 14.89
C GLN A 372 6.94 19.51 15.68
N LYS A 373 7.72 20.43 16.25
CA LYS A 373 8.90 20.10 17.07
C LYS A 373 8.54 19.25 18.29
N PHE A 374 7.44 19.56 18.97
CA PHE A 374 6.94 18.75 20.08
C PHE A 374 6.56 17.34 19.65
N MET A 375 5.82 17.18 18.55
CA MET A 375 5.41 15.86 18.02
C MET A 375 6.62 15.01 17.61
N ARG A 376 7.64 15.62 17.00
CA ARG A 376 8.90 14.93 16.66
C ARG A 376 9.65 14.45 17.89
N TRP A 377 9.77 15.32 18.90
CA TRP A 377 10.39 14.97 20.18
C TRP A 377 9.62 13.84 20.89
N PHE A 378 8.29 13.95 20.99
CA PHE A 378 7.42 12.97 21.63
C PHE A 378 7.45 11.60 20.93
N SER A 379 7.46 11.58 19.60
CA SER A 379 7.52 10.32 18.83
C SER A 379 8.91 9.68 18.81
N GLY A 380 9.98 10.44 19.13
CA GLY A 380 11.36 9.97 19.03
C GLY A 380 11.81 9.70 17.59
N ILE A 381 11.08 10.19 16.59
CA ILE A 381 11.27 9.82 15.17
C ILE A 381 12.68 10.14 14.65
N ASP A 382 13.30 11.21 15.15
CA ASP A 382 14.65 11.65 14.77
C ASP A 382 15.78 10.81 15.38
N SER A 383 15.47 10.02 16.41
CA SER A 383 16.42 9.09 17.02
C SER A 383 16.14 7.63 16.67
N ALA A 384 15.09 7.37 15.88
CA ALA A 384 14.61 6.03 15.62
C ALA A 384 15.57 5.22 14.74
N ILE A 385 16.30 5.88 13.83
CA ILE A 385 17.24 5.24 12.92
C ILE A 385 18.62 5.13 13.57
N VAL A 386 19.05 3.91 13.87
CA VAL A 386 20.31 3.61 14.57
C VAL A 386 21.28 2.92 13.60
N THR A 387 22.53 3.41 13.49
CA THR A 387 23.58 2.74 12.70
C THR A 387 23.97 1.40 13.33
N ALA A 388 24.30 0.39 12.51
CA ALA A 388 24.82 -0.91 12.96
C ALA A 388 25.99 -0.81 13.96
N LYS A 389 26.88 0.20 13.82
CA LYS A 389 27.99 0.47 14.76
C LYS A 389 27.56 0.94 16.16
N ARG A 390 26.35 1.46 16.33
CA ARG A 390 25.82 1.93 17.62
C ARG A 390 25.02 0.82 18.33
N GLN A 391 24.56 -0.20 17.60
CA GLN A 391 23.94 -1.40 18.17
C GLN A 391 24.92 -2.24 19.01
N SER A 392 26.17 -2.41 18.55
CA SER A 392 27.19 -3.22 19.23
C SER A 392 27.77 -2.62 20.52
N ARG A 393 27.34 -1.42 20.92
CA ARG A 393 27.76 -0.77 22.19
C ARG A 393 26.65 -0.67 23.23
N ILE A 394 25.42 -1.05 22.87
CA ILE A 394 24.23 -0.96 23.74
C ILE A 394 23.80 -2.37 24.22
N THR A 395 24.24 -3.42 23.52
CA THR A 395 24.35 -4.79 24.05
C THR A 395 25.71 -4.96 24.70
#